data_AF-A0A8S2L2D5-F1
#
_entry.id   AF-A0A8S2L2D5-F1
#
_cell.length_a   1.000
_cell.length_b   1.000
_cell.length_c   1.000
_cell.angle_alpha   90.00
_cell.angle_beta   90.00
_cell.angle_gamma   90.00
#
_symmetry.space_group_name_H-M   'P 1'
#
loop_
_entity.id
_entity.type
_entity.pdbx_description
1 polymer ?
#
loop_
_entity_poly.entity_id
_entity_poly.type
_entity_poly.pdbx_seq_one_letter_code
_entity_poly.pdbx_strand_id
1 'polypeptide(L)'
;EIIYKIGDDLRQDVLTLQLFRLFDNIWKQQQNEKSLNLYMTFYDILCTSDKTGYIRIVPNAHTILNIYHKFNTTTTYKHTVVYNWLANNCTVNSNKSIS
;
A
#
# COMPACT_ATOMS: atom_id res chain seq x y z
N GLU A 1 -13.05 2.26 -5.27
CA GLU A 1 -13.70 2.59 -3.99
C GLU A 1 -12.94 3.74 -3.31
N ILE A 2 -13.63 4.49 -2.44
CA ILE A 2 -13.09 5.70 -1.79
C ILE A 2 -13.51 5.66 -0.32
N ILE A 3 -12.59 6.02 0.58
CA ILE A 3 -12.87 6.24 2.01
C ILE A 3 -13.16 7.73 2.21
N TYR A 4 -14.27 8.05 2.85
CA TYR A 4 -14.54 9.40 3.34
C TYR A 4 -14.15 9.50 4.82
N LYS A 5 -13.27 10.44 5.15
CA LYS A 5 -12.76 10.64 6.52
C LYS A 5 -13.24 11.98 7.04
N ILE A 6 -13.73 11.99 8.28
CA ILE A 6 -14.25 13.17 9.00
C ILE A 6 -13.58 13.22 10.36
N GLY A 7 -13.15 14.41 10.78
CA GLY A 7 -12.51 14.66 12.08
C GLY A 7 -10.99 14.64 12.05
N ASP A 8 -10.41 14.04 11.01
CA ASP A 8 -8.96 13.95 10.83
C ASP A 8 -8.47 14.98 9.81
N ASP A 9 -7.35 15.63 10.15
CA ASP A 9 -6.66 16.55 9.25
C ASP A 9 -5.73 15.77 8.30
N LEU A 10 -6.20 15.60 7.06
CA LEU A 10 -5.49 14.86 6.01
C LEU A 10 -4.36 15.67 5.36
N ARG A 11 -4.17 16.94 5.71
CA ARG A 11 -3.14 17.80 5.08
C ARG A 11 -1.73 17.30 5.36
N GLN A 12 -1.50 16.71 6.54
CA GLN A 12 -0.21 16.11 6.90
C GLN A 12 0.09 14.86 6.05
N ASP A 13 -0.92 14.03 5.79
CA ASP A 13 -0.79 12.85 4.94
C ASP A 13 -0.48 13.24 3.48
N VAL A 14 -1.14 14.29 2.97
CA VAL A 14 -0.88 14.84 1.63
C VAL A 14 0.57 15.29 1.48
N LEU A 15 1.09 16.06 2.45
CA LEU A 15 2.49 16.52 2.42
C LEU A 15 3.46 15.33 2.45
N THR A 16 3.18 14.33 3.28
CA THR A 16 4.00 13.12 3.40
C THR A 16 4.06 12.36 2.07
N LEU A 17 2.92 12.17 1.40
CA LEU A 17 2.88 11.52 0.09
C LEU A 17 3.60 12.31 -0.99
N GLN A 18 3.56 13.65 -0.95
CA GLN A 18 4.33 14.50 -1.87
C GLN A 18 5.83 14.30 -1.69
N LEU A 19 6.32 14.20 -0.46
CA LEU A 19 7.74 13.90 -0.19
C LEU A 19 8.13 12.52 -0.72
N PHE A 20 7.31 11.50 -0.52
CA PHE A 20 7.61 10.17 -1.06
C PHE A 20 7.62 10.14 -2.60
N ARG A 21 6.76 10.91 -3.27
CA ARG A 21 6.80 11.07 -4.74
C ARG A 21 8.10 11.75 -5.19
N LEU A 22 8.57 12.75 -4.45
CA LEU A 22 9.85 13.39 -4.71
C LEU A 22 11.01 12.40 -4.56
N PHE A 23 11.03 11.62 -3.47
CA PHE A 23 12.07 10.62 -3.24
C PHE A 23 12.09 9.53 -4.33
N ASP A 24 10.92 9.06 -4.74
CA ASP A 24 10.81 8.10 -5.85
C ASP A 24 11.37 8.66 -7.17
N ASN A 25 11.09 9.93 -7.46
CA ASN A 25 11.67 10.60 -8.62
C ASN A 25 13.20 10.69 -8.50
N ILE A 26 13.73 11.07 -7.34
CA ILE A 26 15.18 11.15 -7.11
C ILE A 26 15.83 9.78 -7.30
N TRP A 27 15.29 8.72 -6.68
CA TRP A 27 15.84 7.36 -6.79
C TRP A 27 15.78 6.78 -8.20
N LYS A 28 14.78 7.16 -8.98
CA LYS A 28 14.66 6.77 -10.39
C LYS A 28 15.55 7.60 -11.32
N GLN A 29 15.81 8.87 -11.00
CA GLN A 29 16.59 9.80 -11.82
C GLN A 29 18.11 9.69 -11.63
N GLN A 30 18.61 8.96 -10.64
CA GLN A 30 20.06 8.79 -10.46
C GLN A 30 20.69 8.18 -11.72
N GLN A 31 21.48 9.00 -12.42
CA GLN A 31 22.13 8.71 -13.70
C GLN A 31 23.32 7.73 -13.58
N ASN A 32 23.72 7.38 -12.35
CA ASN A 32 24.84 6.49 -12.07
C ASN A 32 24.39 5.03 -12.15
N GLU A 33 24.39 4.46 -13.36
CA GLU A 33 24.36 3.03 -13.75
C GLU A 33 23.31 2.07 -13.12
N LYS A 34 22.57 2.48 -12.08
CA LYS A 34 21.58 1.66 -11.38
C LYS A 34 20.43 2.53 -10.89
N SER A 35 19.43 2.71 -11.75
CA SER A 35 18.13 3.28 -11.35
C SER A 35 17.51 2.41 -10.26
N LEU A 36 17.15 2.99 -9.11
CA LEU A 36 16.54 2.25 -8.00
C LEU A 36 15.01 2.38 -8.08
N ASN A 37 14.35 1.32 -8.54
CA ASN A 37 12.89 1.22 -8.48
C ASN A 37 12.46 0.47 -7.22
N LEU A 38 11.85 1.19 -6.27
CA LEU A 38 11.37 0.63 -5.01
C LEU A 38 9.91 0.13 -5.06
N TYR A 39 9.26 0.18 -6.24
CA TYR A 39 7.87 -0.27 -6.42
C TYR A 39 6.88 0.37 -5.41
N MET A 40 7.09 1.64 -5.07
CA MET A 40 6.20 2.35 -4.16
C MET A 40 4.82 2.56 -4.81
N THR A 41 3.77 2.32 -4.03
CA THR A 41 2.38 2.57 -4.44
C THR A 41 1.86 3.80 -3.70
N PHE A 42 1.71 4.92 -4.40
CA PHE A 42 1.10 6.13 -3.84
C PHE A 42 -0.41 6.06 -4.00
N TYR A 43 -1.14 6.04 -2.90
CA TYR A 43 -2.59 6.23 -2.92
C TYR A 43 -2.91 7.73 -2.99
N ASP A 44 -4.08 8.06 -3.55
CA ASP A 44 -4.50 9.45 -3.70
C ASP A 44 -5.32 9.91 -2.50
N ILE A 45 -5.06 11.14 -2.05
CA ILE A 45 -5.79 11.80 -0.98
C ILE A 45 -6.30 13.15 -1.52
N LEU A 46 -7.56 13.47 -1.22
CA LEU A 46 -8.18 14.75 -1.54
C LEU A 46 -8.73 15.38 -0.25
N CYS A 47 -8.07 16.42 0.24
CA CYS A 47 -8.61 17.22 1.34
C CYS A 47 -9.70 18.15 0.80
N THR A 48 -10.91 18.09 1.39
CA THR A 48 -12.03 18.95 0.99
C THR A 48 -12.29 20.08 1.98
N SER A 49 -11.89 19.92 3.23
CA SER A 49 -11.96 20.94 4.29
C SER A 49 -10.92 20.65 5.37
N ASP A 50 -10.86 21.47 6.41
CA ASP A 50 -9.84 21.41 7.48
C ASP A 50 -9.74 20.05 8.19
N LYS A 51 -10.84 19.30 8.26
CA LYS A 51 -10.92 17.98 8.92
C LYS A 51 -11.73 16.97 8.12
N THR A 52 -11.84 17.18 6.81
CA THR A 52 -12.58 16.26 5.94
C THR A 52 -11.83 16.01 4.64
N GLY A 53 -11.96 14.79 4.13
CA GLY A 53 -11.49 14.49 2.80
C GLY A 53 -11.68 13.04 2.42
N TYR A 54 -11.12 12.70 1.27
CA TYR A 54 -11.26 11.41 0.63
C TYR A 54 -9.90 10.75 0.48
N ILE A 55 -9.85 9.44 0.71
CA ILE A 55 -8.67 8.60 0.47
C ILE A 55 -9.05 7.52 -0.52
N ARG A 56 -8.27 7.35 -1.59
CA ARG A 56 -8.47 6.27 -2.56
C ARG A 56 -8.10 4.93 -1.92
N ILE A 57 -8.99 3.96 -2.05
CA ILE A 57 -8.71 2.58 -1.64
C ILE A 57 -7.80 1.92 -2.67
N VAL A 58 -6.74 1.27 -2.18
CA VAL A 58 -5.88 0.42 -3.01
C VAL A 58 -6.56 -0.94 -3.18
N PRO A 59 -6.89 -1.35 -4.42
CA PRO A 59 -7.56 -2.63 -4.65
C PRO A 59 -6.66 -3.80 -4.26
N ASN A 60 -7.26 -4.91 -3.82
CA ASN A 60 -6.57 -6.14 -3.41
C ASN A 60 -5.57 -5.97 -2.25
N ALA A 61 -5.60 -4.84 -1.53
CA ALA A 61 -4.78 -4.62 -0.35
C ALA A 61 -5.39 -5.25 0.89
N HIS A 62 -4.54 -5.84 1.75
CA HIS A 62 -4.92 -6.37 3.05
C HIS A 62 -3.99 -5.80 4.12
N THR A 63 -4.54 -5.42 5.27
CA THR A 63 -3.70 -5.05 6.42
C THR A 63 -2.97 -6.29 6.93
N ILE A 64 -1.71 -6.12 7.36
CA ILE A 64 -0.89 -7.20 7.91
C ILE A 64 -1.61 -7.89 9.08
N LEU A 65 -2.29 -7.11 9.92
CA LEU A 65 -3.09 -7.63 11.03
C LEU A 65 -4.21 -8.57 10.56
N ASN A 66 -4.94 -8.19 9.50
CA ASN A 66 -5.99 -9.03 8.94
C ASN A 66 -5.42 -10.35 8.38
N ILE A 67 -4.20 -10.32 7.81
CA ILE A 67 -3.51 -11.53 7.38
C ILE A 67 -3.24 -12.43 8.59
N TYR A 68 -2.69 -11.92 9.71
CA TYR A 68 -2.46 -12.73 10.91
C TYR A 68 -3.75 -13.33 11.49
N HIS A 69 -4.84 -12.58 11.52
CA HIS A 69 -6.14 -13.10 11.99
C HIS A 69 -6.65 -14.26 11.13
N LYS A 70 -6.49 -14.22 9.81
CA LYS A 70 -6.93 -15.31 8.91
C LYS A 70 -6.23 -16.65 9.19
N PHE A 71 -5.03 -16.63 9.76
CA PHE A 71 -4.29 -17.86 10.11
C PHE A 71 -4.46 -18.27 11.57
N ASN A 72 -5.41 -17.70 12.30
CA ASN A 72 -5.68 -17.97 13.72
C ASN A 72 -4.43 -17.87 14.61
N THR A 73 -3.46 -17.03 14.23
CA THR A 73 -2.24 -16.83 15.03
C THR A 73 -2.48 -15.69 16.01
N THR A 74 -2.50 -15.99 17.30
CA THR A 74 -2.54 -15.00 18.39
C THR A 74 -1.25 -14.19 18.51
N THR A 75 -0.17 -14.60 17.82
CA THR A 75 1.13 -13.92 17.83
C THR A 75 1.44 -13.28 16.47
N THR A 76 1.44 -11.95 16.44
CA THR A 76 1.68 -11.07 15.27
C THR A 76 3.09 -11.18 14.67
N TYR A 77 3.94 -12.09 15.14
CA TYR A 77 5.38 -12.12 14.84
C TYR A 77 5.87 -13.43 14.18
N LYS A 78 4.97 -14.36 13.84
CA LYS A 78 5.38 -15.52 13.04
C LYS A 78 5.73 -15.05 11.62
N HIS A 79 7.03 -14.92 11.34
CA HIS A 79 7.56 -14.47 10.05
C HIS A 79 7.11 -15.32 8.85
N THR A 80 6.70 -16.56 9.07
CA THR A 80 6.23 -17.47 8.02
C THR A 80 4.81 -17.17 7.53
N VAL A 81 3.98 -16.46 8.30
CA VAL A 81 2.56 -16.26 7.98
C VAL A 81 2.38 -15.40 6.73
N VAL A 82 3.10 -14.28 6.63
CA VAL A 82 3.02 -13.39 5.47
C VAL A 82 3.54 -14.10 4.22
N TYR A 83 4.65 -14.86 4.32
CA TYR A 83 5.18 -15.65 3.21
C TYR A 83 4.17 -16.69 2.72
N ASN A 84 3.57 -17.47 3.62
CA ASN A 84 2.56 -18.47 3.26
C ASN A 84 1.31 -17.83 2.64
N TRP A 85 0.89 -16.67 3.16
CA TRP A 85 -0.21 -15.91 2.56
C TRP A 85 0.13 -15.45 1.14
N LEU A 86 1.32 -14.89 0.92
CA LEU A 86 1.79 -14.48 -0.41
C LEU A 86 1.87 -15.67 -1.36
N ALA A 87 2.46 -16.79 -0.95
CA ALA A 87 2.57 -18.00 -1.77
C ALA A 87 1.20 -18.51 -2.23
N ASN A 88 0.20 -18.53 -1.34
CA ASN A 88 -1.15 -18.99 -1.67
C ASN A 88 -1.93 -18.02 -2.57
N ASN A 89 -1.71 -16.71 -2.47
CA ASN A 89 -2.45 -15.72 -3.28
C ASN A 89 -1.76 -15.42 -4.62
N CYS A 90 -0.44 -15.51 -4.70
CA CYS A 90 0.32 -15.24 -5.93
C CYS A 90 0.28 -16.41 -6.93
N THR A 91 0.22 -17.66 -6.47
CA THR A 91 0.23 -18.86 -7.34
C THR A 91 -1.10 -19.13 -8.05
N VAL A 92 -2.21 -18.55 -7.57
CA VAL A 92 -3.55 -18.80 -8.13
C VAL A 92 -3.83 -17.98 -9.41
N ASN A 93 -3.06 -16.91 -9.66
CA ASN A 93 -3.29 -16.02 -10.81
C ASN A 93 -2.59 -16.45 -12.10
N SER A 94 -1.69 -17.43 -12.09
CA SER A 94 -1.07 -17.97 -13.32
C SER A 94 -1.95 -18.97 -14.08
N ASN A 95 -3.06 -19.42 -13.49
CA ASN A 95 -3.92 -20.47 -14.07
C ASN A 95 -5.27 -19.93 -14.59
N LYS A 96 -5.45 -18.60 -14.70
CA LYS A 96 -6.71 -17.97 -15.13
C LYS A 96 -6.67 -17.26 -16.49
N SER A 97 -5.66 -17.52 -17.31
CA SER A 97 -5.55 -17.03 -18.69
C SER A 97 -5.71 -18.12 -19.77
N ILE A 98 -6.21 -19.31 -19.42
CA ILE A 98 -6.64 -20.33 -20.38
C ILE A 98 -8.05 -20.78 -20.02
N SER A 99 -9.05 -20.04 -20.48
CA SER A 99 -10.44 -20.46 -20.74
C SER A 99 -11.11 -19.38 -21.56
#